data_AF-A0A1J4JV78-F1
#
_entry.id   AF-A0A1J4JV78-F1
#
_cell.length_a   1.000
_cell.length_b   1.000
_cell.length_c   1.000
_cell.angle_alpha   90.00
_cell.angle_beta   90.00
_cell.angle_gamma   90.00
#
_symmetry.space_group_name_H-M   'P 1'
#
loop_
_entity.id
_entity.type
_entity.pdbx_description
1 polymer ?
#
loop_
_entity_poly.entity_id
_entity_poly.type
_entity_poly.pdbx_seq_one_letter_code
_entity_poly.pdbx_strand_id
1 'polypeptide(L)'
;MNRSKYVKPRISKEEELALTNSEIERVKQQMKEEAMQFPSIPNDISDEKKGELLLEAFLKDEPFDRYVFAYMNIKIAFLNAAFRTCDPEIIAYALLEVKSTLDNRAFDQILDSAPQFRGAFEYLSKPKVSGVLRDTKKMQDEEKLDYLEDELKKSSGFMKEVIKDEIARSKGRPLAGKEEVDLKFEKIVSMIAAGTPGYINAKEMTSKFKLVNKWKVNVSPMQGALFCRAFNYPQAIVQEFASLVTDAKEKVAMVEEYGIRPGP
;
A
#
# COMPACT_ATOMS: atom_id res chain seq x y z
N MET A 1 1.40 -58.00 45.37
CA MET A 1 1.93 -57.01 44.40
C MET A 1 2.59 -55.87 45.17
N ASN A 2 3.92 -55.90 45.33
CA ASN A 2 4.66 -54.85 46.02
C ASN A 2 4.85 -53.65 45.08
N ARG A 3 4.10 -52.56 45.30
CA ARG A 3 4.40 -51.27 44.68
C ARG A 3 5.51 -50.61 45.49
N SER A 4 6.75 -50.75 45.01
CA SER A 4 7.88 -49.94 45.45
C SER A 4 7.50 -48.46 45.30
N LYS A 5 7.33 -47.76 46.43
CA LYS A 5 7.15 -46.31 46.44
C LYS A 5 8.51 -45.70 46.12
N TYR A 6 8.67 -45.21 44.90
CA TYR A 6 9.81 -44.38 44.53
C TYR A 6 9.79 -43.12 45.40
N VAL A 7 10.61 -43.10 46.45
CA VAL A 7 10.86 -41.90 47.25
C VAL A 7 11.92 -41.11 46.49
N LYS A 8 11.53 -39.98 45.88
CA LYS A 8 12.51 -39.04 45.31
C LYS A 8 13.49 -38.64 46.43
N PRO A 9 14.82 -38.74 46.21
CA PRO A 9 15.79 -38.31 47.20
C PRO A 9 15.51 -36.85 47.56
N ARG A 10 15.41 -36.56 48.87
CA ARG A 10 15.27 -35.19 49.37
C ARG A 10 16.66 -34.56 49.28
N ILE A 11 16.92 -33.93 48.15
CA ILE A 11 18.14 -33.15 47.91
C ILE A 11 18.17 -32.02 48.94
N SER A 12 19.33 -31.74 49.54
CA SER A 12 19.44 -30.65 50.51
C SER A 12 19.20 -29.30 49.82
N LYS A 13 18.75 -28.29 50.57
CA LYS A 13 18.54 -26.93 50.00
C LYS A 13 19.83 -26.36 49.37
N GLU A 14 20.99 -26.74 49.89
CA GLU A 14 22.30 -26.32 49.37
C GLU A 14 22.63 -27.01 48.04
N GLU A 15 22.36 -28.31 47.91
CA GLU A 15 22.50 -29.03 46.64
C GLU A 15 21.48 -28.58 45.60
N GLU A 16 20.25 -28.25 45.99
CA GLU A 16 19.22 -27.70 45.10
C GLU A 16 19.60 -26.31 44.58
N LEU A 17 20.19 -25.46 45.44
CA LEU A 17 20.74 -24.16 45.05
C LEU A 17 21.96 -24.32 44.12
N ALA A 18 22.83 -25.29 44.39
CA ALA A 18 24.00 -25.57 43.55
C ALA A 18 23.60 -26.07 42.15
N LEU A 19 22.62 -26.98 42.07
CA LEU A 19 22.05 -27.44 40.80
C LEU A 19 21.41 -26.27 40.04
N THR A 20 20.61 -25.45 40.73
CA THR A 20 19.95 -24.30 40.12
C THR A 20 20.97 -23.28 39.58
N ASN A 21 22.04 -23.00 40.33
CA ASN A 21 23.10 -22.10 39.87
C ASN A 21 23.87 -22.68 38.67
N SER A 22 24.14 -23.99 38.67
CA SER A 22 24.74 -24.68 37.53
C SER A 22 23.85 -24.61 36.28
N GLU A 23 22.54 -24.77 36.46
CA GLU A 23 21.56 -24.67 35.39
C GLU A 23 21.49 -23.23 34.84
N ILE A 24 21.52 -22.22 35.72
CA ILE A 24 21.56 -20.80 35.35
C ILE A 24 22.81 -20.49 34.51
N GLU A 25 23.99 -20.94 34.93
CA GLU A 25 25.22 -20.71 34.18
C GLU A 25 25.24 -21.44 32.83
N ARG A 26 24.71 -22.67 32.77
CA ARG A 26 24.50 -23.40 31.51
C ARG A 26 23.59 -22.63 30.55
N VAL A 27 22.44 -22.15 31.04
CA VAL A 27 21.47 -21.39 30.23
C VAL A 27 22.06 -20.04 29.79
N LYS A 28 22.81 -19.34 30.65
CA LYS A 28 23.52 -18.11 30.26
C LYS A 28 24.56 -18.36 29.16
N GLN A 29 25.27 -19.47 29.24
CA GLN A 29 26.28 -19.83 28.24
C GLN A 29 25.61 -20.19 26.90
N GLN A 30 24.54 -20.99 26.92
CA GLN A 30 23.74 -21.27 25.72
C GLN A 30 23.15 -20.00 25.11
N MET A 31 22.60 -19.10 25.93
CA MET A 31 22.11 -17.80 25.45
C MET A 31 23.22 -16.97 24.80
N LYS A 32 24.45 -16.99 25.32
CA LYS A 32 25.59 -16.27 24.70
C LYS A 32 25.97 -16.89 23.36
N GLU A 33 26.02 -18.22 23.27
CA GLU A 33 26.35 -18.94 22.03
C GLU A 33 25.28 -18.72 20.96
N GLU A 34 24.01 -18.75 21.32
CA GLU A 34 22.90 -18.44 20.41
C GLU A 34 22.87 -16.95 20.03
N ALA A 35 23.13 -16.04 20.98
CA ALA A 35 23.23 -14.61 20.69
C ALA A 35 24.39 -14.26 19.76
N MET A 36 25.50 -15.00 19.82
CA MET A 36 26.63 -14.87 18.88
C MET A 36 26.25 -15.26 17.44
N GLN A 37 25.17 -16.01 17.24
CA GLN A 37 24.65 -16.33 15.89
C GLN A 37 23.75 -15.23 15.33
N PHE A 38 23.29 -14.29 16.15
CA PHE A 38 22.62 -13.09 15.68
C PHE A 38 23.68 -12.01 15.39
N PRO A 39 23.53 -11.23 14.30
CA PRO A 39 24.34 -10.03 14.14
C PRO A 39 24.04 -9.13 15.33
N SER A 40 24.97 -9.05 16.29
CA SER A 40 24.87 -8.12 17.39
C SER A 40 25.85 -7.00 17.13
N ILE A 41 25.33 -5.85 16.76
CA ILE A 41 26.15 -4.65 16.84
C ILE A 41 26.55 -4.45 18.30
N PRO A 42 27.84 -4.20 18.61
CA PRO A 42 28.27 -4.05 19.99
C PRO A 42 27.45 -2.96 20.71
N ASN A 43 27.08 -3.22 21.96
CA ASN A 43 26.23 -2.29 22.72
C ASN A 43 27.02 -1.08 23.23
N ASP A 44 28.33 -1.25 23.44
CA ASP A 44 29.27 -0.34 24.09
C ASP A 44 29.92 0.69 23.16
N ILE A 45 29.58 0.67 21.88
CA ILE A 45 30.03 1.66 20.90
C ILE A 45 29.02 2.82 20.76
N SER A 46 29.49 3.96 20.24
CA SER A 46 28.65 5.13 20.01
C SER A 46 27.56 4.88 18.96
N ASP A 47 26.48 5.64 19.02
CA ASP A 47 25.37 5.54 18.08
C ASP A 47 25.81 5.79 16.63
N GLU A 48 26.76 6.71 16.42
CA GLU A 48 27.36 6.96 15.09
C GLU A 48 28.04 5.71 14.55
N LYS A 49 28.81 5.01 15.39
CA LYS A 49 29.51 3.79 14.99
C LYS A 49 28.54 2.64 14.72
N LYS A 50 27.46 2.55 15.50
CA LYS A 50 26.36 1.60 15.25
C LYS A 50 25.72 1.86 13.88
N GLY A 51 25.42 3.12 13.57
CA GLY A 51 24.88 3.53 12.28
C GLY A 51 25.79 3.18 11.10
N GLU A 52 27.11 3.37 11.24
CA GLU A 52 28.10 2.97 10.24
C GLU A 52 28.15 1.47 9.99
N LEU A 53 28.16 0.67 11.06
CA LEU A 53 28.19 -0.80 10.96
C LEU A 53 26.90 -1.34 10.34
N LEU A 54 25.75 -0.75 10.67
CA LEU A 54 24.48 -1.10 10.02
C LEU A 54 24.49 -0.77 8.53
N LEU A 55 25.05 0.38 8.15
CA LEU A 55 25.16 0.75 6.74
C LEU A 55 26.10 -0.19 5.98
N GLU A 56 27.24 -0.51 6.58
CA GLU A 56 28.18 -1.47 5.99
C GLU A 56 27.53 -2.84 5.78
N ALA A 57 26.82 -3.34 6.79
CA ALA A 57 26.08 -4.59 6.68
C ALA A 57 25.01 -4.54 5.59
N PHE A 58 24.26 -3.44 5.53
CA PHE A 58 23.24 -3.19 4.51
C PHE A 58 23.82 -3.19 3.08
N LEU A 59 24.97 -2.54 2.88
CA LEU A 59 25.61 -2.43 1.56
C LEU A 59 26.28 -3.73 1.10
N LYS A 60 26.77 -4.54 2.03
CA LYS A 60 27.46 -5.80 1.74
C LYS A 60 26.54 -7.02 1.71
N ASP A 61 25.23 -6.82 1.90
CA ASP A 61 24.25 -7.90 2.07
C ASP A 61 24.64 -8.87 3.21
N GLU A 62 25.23 -8.31 4.26
CA GLU A 62 25.58 -9.04 5.48
C GLU A 62 24.40 -9.06 6.47
N PRO A 63 24.38 -9.99 7.45
CA PRO A 63 23.32 -10.06 8.44
C PRO A 63 23.06 -8.72 9.15
N PHE A 64 21.85 -8.18 8.98
CA PHE A 64 21.47 -6.86 9.48
C PHE A 64 20.81 -6.92 10.87
N ASP A 65 21.35 -6.18 11.84
CA ASP A 65 20.82 -6.12 13.21
C ASP A 65 19.57 -5.22 13.31
N ARG A 66 18.41 -5.84 13.10
CA ARG A 66 17.11 -5.16 13.14
C ARG A 66 16.75 -4.61 14.53
N TYR A 67 17.26 -5.21 15.60
CA TYR A 67 16.94 -4.80 16.97
C TYR A 67 17.63 -3.49 17.30
N VAL A 68 18.92 -3.38 16.98
CA VAL A 68 19.67 -2.13 17.12
C VAL A 68 19.15 -1.07 16.14
N PHE A 69 18.76 -1.46 14.92
CA PHE A 69 18.18 -0.52 13.97
C PHE A 69 16.79 0.01 14.36
N ALA A 70 16.07 -0.63 15.28
CA ALA A 70 14.74 -0.18 15.70
C ALA A 70 14.76 1.18 16.41
N TYR A 71 15.89 1.55 17.02
CA TYR A 71 16.03 2.81 17.76
C TYR A 71 16.15 4.03 16.84
N MET A 72 15.41 5.09 17.15
CA MET A 72 15.29 6.28 16.28
C MET A 72 16.63 7.03 16.10
N ASN A 73 17.40 7.20 17.19
CA ASN A 73 18.76 7.74 17.16
C ASN A 73 19.69 6.92 16.25
N ILE A 74 19.55 5.60 16.24
CA ILE A 74 20.35 4.72 15.38
C ILE A 74 19.94 4.86 13.90
N LYS A 75 18.66 5.02 13.59
CA LYS A 75 18.20 5.32 12.22
C LYS A 75 18.77 6.65 11.72
N ILE A 76 18.83 7.67 12.57
CA ILE A 76 19.47 8.96 12.25
C ILE A 76 20.97 8.77 12.00
N ALA A 77 21.67 8.02 12.86
CA ALA A 77 23.08 7.71 12.68
C ALA A 77 23.37 6.94 11.39
N PHE A 78 22.52 5.97 11.06
CA PHE A 78 22.56 5.21 9.80
C PHE A 78 22.37 6.11 8.57
N LEU A 79 21.40 7.03 8.61
CA LEU A 79 21.23 8.03 7.54
C LEU A 79 22.43 8.96 7.45
N ASN A 80 22.95 9.48 8.57
CA ASN A 80 24.16 10.30 8.56
C ASN A 80 25.36 9.54 7.95
N ALA A 81 25.51 8.25 8.24
CA ALA A 81 26.51 7.41 7.59
C ALA A 81 26.28 7.33 6.07
N ALA A 82 25.04 7.14 5.63
CA ALA A 82 24.69 7.09 4.20
C ALA A 82 25.00 8.41 3.50
N PHE A 83 24.66 9.55 4.09
CA PHE A 83 24.94 10.88 3.52
C PHE A 83 26.44 11.18 3.41
N ARG A 84 27.27 10.65 4.33
CA ARG A 84 28.73 10.79 4.25
C ARG A 84 29.34 10.05 3.06
N THR A 85 28.65 9.06 2.49
CA THR A 85 29.11 8.42 1.24
C THR A 85 29.01 9.35 0.04
N CYS A 86 28.18 10.40 0.12
CA CYS A 86 27.84 11.29 -0.99
C CYS A 86 27.28 10.57 -2.22
N ASP A 87 26.83 9.32 -2.07
CA ASP A 87 26.25 8.51 -3.14
C ASP A 87 24.71 8.60 -3.10
N PRO A 88 24.06 9.21 -4.10
CA PRO A 88 22.60 9.34 -4.15
C PRO A 88 21.85 8.00 -4.11
N GLU A 89 22.43 6.93 -4.65
CA GLU A 89 21.81 5.60 -4.65
C GLU A 89 21.81 5.02 -3.24
N ILE A 90 22.96 5.04 -2.55
CA ILE A 90 23.07 4.62 -1.15
C ILE A 90 22.11 5.43 -0.27
N ILE A 91 22.07 6.75 -0.46
CA ILE A 91 21.16 7.64 0.29
C ILE A 91 19.69 7.28 0.01
N ALA A 92 19.33 7.01 -1.25
CA ALA A 92 17.96 6.64 -1.61
C ALA A 92 17.51 5.33 -0.97
N TYR A 93 18.35 4.29 -1.02
CA TYR A 93 18.05 3.00 -0.40
C TYR A 93 18.02 3.09 1.13
N ALA A 94 18.94 3.86 1.75
CA ALA A 94 18.93 4.08 3.19
C ALA A 94 17.66 4.80 3.65
N LEU A 95 17.22 5.83 2.93
CA LEU A 95 15.95 6.51 3.19
C LEU A 95 14.75 5.58 3.03
N LEU A 96 14.77 4.69 2.02
CA LEU A 96 13.71 3.71 1.81
C LEU A 96 13.62 2.72 2.98
N GLU A 97 14.76 2.19 3.43
CA GLU A 97 14.82 1.23 4.55
C GLU A 97 14.37 1.85 5.87
N VAL A 98 14.73 3.11 6.12
CA VAL A 98 14.20 3.84 7.28
C VAL A 98 12.69 4.05 7.15
N LYS A 99 12.20 4.43 5.97
CA LYS A 99 10.77 4.63 5.70
C LYS A 99 9.95 3.34 5.83
N SER A 100 10.50 2.19 5.41
CA SER A 100 9.80 0.90 5.44
C SER A 100 9.60 0.37 6.87
N THR A 101 10.39 0.86 7.82
CA THR A 101 10.37 0.45 9.23
C THR A 101 9.62 1.40 10.16
N LEU A 102 9.02 2.47 9.63
CA LEU A 102 8.33 3.50 10.39
C LEU A 102 6.95 3.84 9.80
N ASP A 103 6.05 4.37 10.63
CA ASP A 103 4.88 5.07 10.11
C ASP A 103 5.27 6.43 9.50
N ASN A 104 4.37 7.01 8.70
CA ASN A 104 4.64 8.27 8.00
C ASN A 104 4.99 9.42 8.96
N ARG A 105 4.36 9.47 10.14
CA ARG A 105 4.58 10.56 11.11
C ARG A 105 5.96 10.45 11.74
N ALA A 106 6.37 9.26 12.17
CA ALA A 106 7.69 8.99 12.72
C ALA A 106 8.78 9.20 11.65
N PHE A 107 8.51 8.85 10.39
CA PHE A 107 9.43 9.12 9.30
C PHE A 107 9.59 10.62 9.03
N ASP A 108 8.49 11.38 9.00
CA ASP A 108 8.53 12.85 8.87
C ASP A 108 9.35 13.50 10.00
N GLN A 109 9.23 13.00 11.23
CA GLN A 109 10.06 13.48 12.35
C GLN A 109 11.56 13.28 12.12
N ILE A 110 11.97 12.17 11.51
CA ILE A 110 13.38 11.95 11.16
C ILE A 110 13.80 12.91 10.05
N LEU A 111 12.98 13.09 9.01
CA LEU A 111 13.27 14.05 7.94
C LEU A 111 13.43 15.48 8.48
N ASP A 112 12.60 15.87 9.44
CA ASP A 112 12.62 17.21 10.06
C ASP A 112 13.74 17.38 11.10
N SER A 113 14.37 16.30 11.55
CA SER A 113 15.52 16.38 12.46
C SER A 113 16.74 17.05 11.82
N ALA A 114 16.82 17.06 10.49
CA ALA A 114 17.97 17.52 9.74
C ALA A 114 17.57 18.00 8.32
N PRO A 115 17.86 19.27 7.93
CA PRO A 115 17.47 19.81 6.63
C PRO A 115 17.97 19.00 5.43
N GLN A 116 19.15 18.38 5.53
CA GLN A 116 19.71 17.55 4.46
C GLN A 116 18.87 16.30 4.19
N PHE A 117 18.19 15.73 5.19
CA PHE A 117 17.35 14.56 5.02
C PHE A 117 16.08 14.91 4.27
N ARG A 118 15.36 15.95 4.72
CA ARG A 118 14.15 16.45 4.03
C ARG A 118 14.47 16.83 2.59
N GLY A 119 15.51 17.64 2.36
CA GLY A 119 15.88 18.10 1.03
C GLY A 119 16.28 16.97 0.07
N ALA A 120 17.06 16.00 0.55
CA ALA A 120 17.41 14.83 -0.27
C ALA A 120 16.21 13.93 -0.52
N PHE A 121 15.35 13.68 0.47
CA PHE A 121 14.15 12.88 0.27
C PHE A 121 13.22 13.50 -0.77
N GLU A 122 12.96 14.81 -0.69
CA GLU A 122 12.16 15.54 -1.67
C GLU A 122 12.80 15.51 -3.06
N TYR A 123 14.11 15.69 -3.15
CA TYR A 123 14.84 15.65 -4.42
C TYR A 123 14.83 14.25 -5.05
N LEU A 124 15.16 13.22 -4.28
CA LEU A 124 15.27 11.83 -4.74
C LEU A 124 13.90 11.21 -5.04
N SER A 125 12.84 11.67 -4.36
CA SER A 125 11.47 11.22 -4.64
C SER A 125 10.93 11.76 -5.98
N LYS A 126 11.64 12.70 -6.62
CA LYS A 126 11.22 13.21 -7.93
C LYS A 126 11.27 12.10 -9.00
N PRO A 127 10.32 12.09 -9.95
CA PRO A 127 10.15 10.97 -10.88
C PRO A 127 11.36 10.63 -11.77
N LYS A 128 12.27 11.59 -11.98
CA LYS A 128 13.46 11.43 -12.84
C LYS A 128 14.75 11.15 -12.05
N VAL A 129 14.69 11.09 -10.73
CA VAL A 129 15.88 11.07 -9.86
C VAL A 129 16.10 9.71 -9.19
N SER A 130 15.05 9.10 -8.64
CA SER A 130 15.11 7.72 -8.12
C SER A 130 13.85 6.93 -8.45
N GLY A 131 14.01 5.72 -9.01
CA GLY A 131 12.90 4.79 -9.22
C GLY A 131 12.44 4.09 -7.93
N VAL A 132 13.23 4.16 -6.86
CA VAL A 132 13.11 3.34 -5.65
C VAL A 132 12.31 4.04 -4.56
N LEU A 133 12.48 5.36 -4.41
CA LEU A 133 11.71 6.18 -3.47
C LEU A 133 10.37 6.65 -4.03
N ARG A 134 10.03 6.26 -5.27
CA ARG A 134 8.83 6.69 -5.96
C ARG A 134 7.58 6.11 -5.29
N ASP A 135 6.81 6.97 -4.63
CA ASP A 135 5.43 6.67 -4.31
C ASP A 135 4.62 6.86 -5.60
N THR A 136 4.48 5.79 -6.40
CA THR A 136 3.75 5.81 -7.68
C THR A 136 2.30 6.28 -7.55
N LYS A 137 1.77 6.35 -6.32
CA LYS A 137 0.46 6.89 -5.98
C LYS A 137 0.36 8.41 -5.89
N LYS A 138 1.48 9.16 -5.89
CA LYS A 138 1.49 10.62 -5.61
C LYS A 138 2.26 11.46 -6.64
N MET A 139 2.29 11.06 -7.91
CA MET A 139 2.76 11.97 -8.95
C MET A 139 1.72 13.09 -9.10
N GLN A 140 2.09 14.35 -8.88
CA GLN A 140 1.22 15.50 -9.20
C GLN A 140 0.91 15.45 -10.69
N ASP A 141 -0.33 15.73 -11.09
CA ASP A 141 -0.81 15.54 -12.48
C ASP A 141 0.04 16.32 -13.51
N GLU A 142 0.61 17.47 -13.09
CA GLU A 142 1.50 18.32 -13.90
C GLU A 142 2.86 17.66 -14.14
N GLU A 143 3.49 17.10 -13.12
CA GLU A 143 4.78 16.39 -13.24
C GLU A 143 4.64 15.10 -14.06
N LYS A 144 3.47 14.46 -13.98
CA LYS A 144 3.11 13.31 -14.80
C LYS A 144 3.05 13.68 -16.28
N LEU A 145 2.46 14.82 -16.62
CA LEU A 145 2.39 15.31 -18.00
C LEU A 145 3.77 15.61 -18.58
N ASP A 146 4.62 16.32 -17.84
CA ASP A 146 5.98 16.66 -18.29
C ASP A 146 6.84 15.42 -18.52
N TYR A 147 6.66 14.37 -17.71
CA TYR A 147 7.32 13.08 -17.92
C TYR A 147 6.86 12.41 -19.22
N LEU A 148 5.55 12.32 -19.43
CA LEU A 148 5.00 11.66 -20.60
C LEU A 148 5.37 12.39 -21.89
N GLU A 149 5.41 13.73 -21.87
CA GLU A 149 5.83 14.53 -23.03
C GLU A 149 7.32 14.34 -23.38
N ASP A 150 8.19 14.11 -22.39
CA ASP A 150 9.60 13.78 -22.61
C ASP A 150 9.76 12.34 -23.15
N GLU A 151 9.03 11.39 -22.59
CA GLU A 151 9.04 9.97 -23.02
C GLU A 151 8.50 9.82 -24.45
N LEU A 152 7.50 10.63 -24.83
CA LEU A 152 6.94 10.66 -26.17
C LEU A 152 7.99 11.03 -27.23
N LYS A 153 8.91 11.95 -26.92
CA LYS A 153 9.98 12.39 -27.82
C LYS A 153 11.00 11.28 -28.09
N LYS A 154 11.18 10.39 -27.11
CA LYS A 154 12.14 9.27 -27.15
C LYS A 154 11.51 7.98 -27.69
N SER A 155 10.19 7.89 -27.72
CA SER A 155 9.44 6.68 -28.09
C SER A 155 9.14 6.56 -29.59
N SER A 156 9.03 5.32 -30.08
CA SER A 156 8.67 5.00 -31.46
C SER A 156 7.64 3.87 -31.55
N GLY A 157 7.01 3.71 -32.71
CA GLY A 157 6.03 2.65 -32.95
C GLY A 157 4.80 2.71 -32.03
N PHE A 158 4.35 1.56 -31.55
CA PHE A 158 3.16 1.42 -30.70
C PHE A 158 3.27 2.20 -29.38
N MET A 159 4.45 2.21 -28.75
CA MET A 159 4.67 2.94 -27.49
C MET A 159 4.44 4.45 -27.64
N LYS A 160 4.76 5.00 -28.81
CA LYS A 160 4.49 6.40 -29.12
C LYS A 160 3.00 6.72 -29.08
N GLU A 161 2.16 5.83 -29.60
CA GLU A 161 0.70 6.00 -29.59
C GLU A 161 0.13 5.81 -28.19
N VAL A 162 0.65 4.86 -27.41
CA VAL A 162 0.25 4.65 -26.00
C VAL A 162 0.56 5.88 -25.13
N ILE A 163 1.73 6.50 -25.31
CA ILE A 163 2.12 7.67 -24.53
C ILE A 163 1.34 8.92 -24.95
N LYS A 164 1.07 9.11 -26.25
CA LYS A 164 0.16 10.18 -26.71
C LYS A 164 -1.21 10.05 -26.05
N ASP A 165 -1.72 8.83 -25.96
CA ASP A 165 -2.99 8.55 -25.31
C ASP A 165 -2.93 8.89 -23.81
N GLU A 166 -1.88 8.47 -23.08
CA GLU A 166 -1.70 8.82 -21.66
C GLU A 166 -1.55 10.33 -21.39
N ILE A 167 -0.91 11.09 -22.29
CA ILE A 167 -0.86 12.57 -22.21
C ILE A 167 -2.27 13.14 -22.38
N ALA A 168 -3.04 12.63 -23.33
CA ALA A 168 -4.42 13.05 -23.52
C ALA A 168 -5.29 12.69 -22.30
N ARG A 169 -5.08 11.52 -21.69
CA ARG A 169 -5.73 11.07 -20.43
C ARG A 169 -5.46 12.04 -19.29
N SER A 170 -4.21 12.46 -19.12
CA SER A 170 -3.79 13.34 -18.03
C SER A 170 -4.18 14.82 -18.26
N LYS A 171 -4.52 15.24 -19.49
CA LYS A 171 -5.11 16.56 -19.82
C LYS A 171 -6.64 16.59 -19.77
N GLY A 172 -7.28 15.58 -19.18
CA GLY A 172 -8.74 15.54 -19.00
C GLY A 172 -9.55 15.13 -20.24
N ARG A 173 -8.94 14.50 -21.26
CA ARG A 173 -9.70 13.85 -22.34
C ARG A 173 -10.04 12.40 -21.94
N PRO A 174 -11.30 11.96 -22.07
CA PRO A 174 -11.69 10.60 -21.68
C PRO A 174 -11.09 9.54 -22.61
N LEU A 175 -10.73 8.40 -22.01
CA LEU A 175 -9.98 7.24 -22.52
C LEU A 175 -10.32 6.75 -23.95
N ALA A 176 -9.29 6.26 -24.65
CA ALA A 176 -9.46 5.03 -25.43
C ALA A 176 -9.44 3.83 -24.47
N GLY A 177 -10.54 3.07 -24.39
CA GLY A 177 -10.64 1.83 -23.60
C GLY A 177 -11.67 1.81 -22.46
N LYS A 178 -12.44 2.88 -22.23
CA LYS A 178 -13.68 2.80 -21.44
C LYS A 178 -14.85 2.69 -22.40
N GLU A 179 -15.64 1.63 -22.26
CA GLU A 179 -16.88 1.51 -22.99
C GLU A 179 -17.92 2.47 -22.41
N GLU A 180 -18.98 2.75 -23.17
CA GLU A 180 -20.08 3.61 -22.73
C GLU A 180 -20.69 3.12 -21.39
N VAL A 181 -20.55 1.83 -21.10
CA VAL A 181 -20.98 1.15 -19.88
C VAL A 181 -20.16 1.55 -18.65
N ASP A 182 -18.84 1.72 -18.78
CA ASP A 182 -17.97 2.08 -17.66
C ASP A 182 -18.25 3.50 -17.16
N LEU A 183 -18.51 4.41 -18.11
CA LEU A 183 -18.88 5.79 -17.82
C LEU A 183 -20.28 5.89 -17.18
N LYS A 184 -21.19 4.95 -17.50
CA LYS A 184 -22.51 4.86 -16.86
C LYS A 184 -22.40 4.49 -15.38
N PHE A 185 -21.52 3.55 -15.04
CA PHE A 185 -21.39 3.03 -13.68
C PHE A 185 -20.54 3.91 -12.76
N GLU A 186 -19.50 4.60 -13.26
CA GLU A 186 -18.72 5.53 -12.43
C GLU A 186 -19.57 6.65 -11.81
N LYS A 187 -20.60 7.13 -12.53
CA LYS A 187 -21.55 8.12 -12.01
C LYS A 187 -22.42 7.57 -10.87
N ILE A 188 -22.74 6.28 -10.90
CA ILE A 188 -23.51 5.61 -9.84
C ILE A 188 -22.62 5.45 -8.60
N VAL A 189 -21.38 5.00 -8.80
CA VAL A 189 -20.41 4.80 -7.72
C VAL A 189 -20.05 6.11 -7.01
N SER A 190 -19.93 7.23 -7.73
CA SER A 190 -19.65 8.54 -7.11
C SER A 190 -20.80 9.06 -6.23
N MET A 191 -22.05 8.76 -6.58
CA MET A 191 -23.22 9.09 -5.76
C MET A 191 -23.31 8.23 -4.48
N ILE A 192 -22.80 6.99 -4.51
CA ILE A 192 -22.64 6.14 -3.30
C ILE A 192 -21.61 6.73 -2.36
N ALA A 193 -20.44 7.11 -2.90
CA ALA A 193 -19.35 7.67 -2.12
C ALA A 193 -19.77 8.96 -1.39
N ALA A 194 -20.72 9.70 -1.96
CA ALA A 194 -21.34 10.89 -1.37
C ALA A 194 -22.43 10.58 -0.30
N GLY A 195 -22.65 9.30 0.06
CA GLY A 195 -23.55 8.91 1.15
C GLY A 195 -25.03 9.19 0.92
N THR A 196 -25.46 9.37 -0.34
CA THR A 196 -26.80 9.85 -0.71
C THR A 196 -27.52 8.94 -1.71
N PRO A 197 -27.64 7.62 -1.44
CA PRO A 197 -28.26 6.67 -2.38
C PRO A 197 -29.76 6.93 -2.66
N GLY A 198 -30.45 7.69 -1.79
CA GLY A 198 -31.86 8.08 -1.98
C GLY A 198 -32.11 9.12 -3.07
N TYR A 199 -31.07 9.71 -3.67
CA TYR A 199 -31.19 10.65 -4.80
C TYR A 199 -31.06 9.95 -6.16
N ILE A 200 -30.92 8.62 -6.18
CA ILE A 200 -30.90 7.82 -7.40
C ILE A 200 -32.33 7.73 -7.93
N ASN A 201 -32.63 8.52 -8.96
CA ASN A 201 -33.88 8.48 -9.70
C ASN A 201 -33.69 7.66 -10.98
N ALA A 202 -34.34 6.49 -11.06
CA ALA A 202 -34.16 5.60 -12.21
C ALA A 202 -34.58 6.23 -13.54
N LYS A 203 -35.62 7.07 -13.55
CA LYS A 203 -36.09 7.77 -14.76
C LYS A 203 -35.06 8.81 -15.23
N GLU A 204 -34.47 9.57 -14.31
CA GLU A 204 -33.43 10.54 -14.68
C GLU A 204 -32.17 9.84 -15.18
N MET A 205 -31.78 8.72 -14.56
CA MET A 205 -30.58 7.97 -14.92
C MET A 205 -30.70 7.18 -16.23
N THR A 206 -31.92 6.77 -16.59
CA THR A 206 -32.22 6.13 -17.87
C THR A 206 -32.55 7.14 -18.97
N SER A 207 -32.72 8.43 -18.62
CA SER A 207 -32.94 9.52 -19.57
C SER A 207 -31.67 9.94 -20.30
N LYS A 208 -31.81 10.40 -21.54
CA LYS A 208 -30.69 10.91 -22.35
C LYS A 208 -30.39 12.37 -21.99
N PHE A 209 -29.20 12.68 -21.45
CA PHE A 209 -28.78 14.06 -21.17
C PHE A 209 -27.61 14.52 -22.07
N LYS A 210 -27.37 15.83 -22.14
CA LYS A 210 -26.35 16.45 -23.02
C LYS A 210 -25.30 17.15 -22.15
N LEU A 211 -24.03 16.77 -22.26
CA LEU A 211 -22.92 17.50 -21.64
C LEU A 211 -22.01 18.13 -22.71
N VAL A 212 -21.79 19.43 -22.52
CA VAL A 212 -20.94 20.44 -23.19
C VAL A 212 -20.57 20.25 -24.68
N ASN A 213 -20.09 19.11 -25.19
CA ASN A 213 -19.79 18.92 -26.64
C ASN A 213 -19.99 17.49 -27.22
N LYS A 214 -21.02 16.78 -26.72
CA LYS A 214 -21.52 15.40 -27.01
C LYS A 214 -20.82 14.28 -26.22
N TRP A 215 -21.61 13.59 -25.39
CA TRP A 215 -22.15 12.22 -25.57
C TRP A 215 -23.49 12.12 -24.80
N LYS A 216 -24.46 11.33 -25.29
CA LYS A 216 -25.73 11.04 -24.61
C LYS A 216 -25.60 9.66 -23.99
N VAL A 217 -25.42 9.59 -22.67
CA VAL A 217 -25.13 8.34 -21.96
C VAL A 217 -26.28 8.06 -21.00
N ASN A 218 -27.05 7.00 -21.28
CA ASN A 218 -28.16 6.54 -20.45
C ASN A 218 -27.89 5.14 -19.88
N VAL A 219 -28.21 4.91 -18.60
CA VAL A 219 -28.10 3.58 -18.00
C VAL A 219 -29.18 2.68 -18.60
N SER A 220 -28.83 1.47 -19.04
CA SER A 220 -29.85 0.48 -19.41
C SER A 220 -30.66 0.12 -18.16
N PRO A 221 -32.00 0.15 -18.20
CA PRO A 221 -32.84 -0.21 -17.05
C PRO A 221 -32.49 -1.57 -16.44
N MET A 222 -32.23 -2.58 -17.27
CA MET A 222 -31.82 -3.92 -16.83
C MET A 222 -30.46 -3.90 -16.10
N GLN A 223 -29.47 -3.25 -16.71
CA GLN A 223 -28.13 -3.12 -16.12
C GLN A 223 -28.15 -2.33 -14.80
N GLY A 224 -28.96 -1.27 -14.73
CA GLY A 224 -29.16 -0.48 -13.52
C GLY A 224 -29.77 -1.29 -12.38
N ALA A 225 -30.79 -2.12 -12.67
CA ALA A 225 -31.42 -2.99 -11.67
C ALA A 225 -30.45 -4.05 -11.14
N LEU A 226 -29.71 -4.73 -12.02
CA LEU A 226 -28.71 -5.73 -11.62
C LEU A 226 -27.60 -5.14 -10.76
N PHE A 227 -27.09 -3.96 -11.15
CA PHE A 227 -26.06 -3.26 -10.41
C PHE A 227 -26.56 -2.84 -9.02
N CYS A 228 -27.71 -2.16 -8.94
CA CYS A 228 -28.27 -1.74 -7.66
C CYS A 228 -28.46 -2.94 -6.71
N ARG A 229 -28.93 -4.08 -7.24
CA ARG A 229 -29.06 -5.29 -6.44
C ARG A 229 -27.71 -5.86 -5.97
N ALA A 230 -26.72 -5.94 -6.85
CA ALA A 230 -25.39 -6.48 -6.52
C ALA A 230 -24.70 -5.65 -5.42
N PHE A 231 -24.98 -4.35 -5.37
CA PHE A 231 -24.45 -3.41 -4.38
C PHE A 231 -25.39 -3.17 -3.19
N ASN A 232 -26.40 -4.03 -2.98
CA ASN A 232 -27.34 -3.98 -1.84
C ASN A 232 -28.09 -2.64 -1.67
N TYR A 233 -28.48 -2.01 -2.78
CA TYR A 233 -29.34 -0.83 -2.73
C TYR A 233 -30.75 -1.14 -2.22
N PRO A 234 -31.49 -0.12 -1.72
CA PRO A 234 -32.90 -0.26 -1.38
C PRO A 234 -33.71 -0.91 -2.51
N GLN A 235 -34.53 -1.90 -2.16
CA GLN A 235 -35.32 -2.68 -3.11
C GLN A 235 -36.23 -1.81 -3.99
N ALA A 236 -36.72 -0.68 -3.46
CA ALA A 236 -37.51 0.29 -4.21
C ALA A 236 -36.75 0.83 -5.44
N ILE A 237 -35.46 1.14 -5.30
CA ILE A 237 -34.63 1.65 -6.40
C ILE A 237 -34.38 0.55 -7.44
N VAL A 238 -34.11 -0.67 -6.98
CA VAL A 238 -33.96 -1.85 -7.87
C VAL A 238 -35.24 -2.06 -8.69
N GLN A 239 -36.40 -1.93 -8.05
CA GLN A 239 -37.72 -2.07 -8.67
C GLN A 239 -38.06 -0.93 -9.63
N GLU A 240 -37.64 0.30 -9.32
CA GLU A 240 -37.79 1.44 -10.23
C GLU A 240 -37.04 1.20 -11.54
N PHE A 241 -35.78 0.76 -11.49
CA PHE A 241 -35.04 0.38 -12.71
C PHE A 241 -35.69 -0.80 -13.44
N ALA A 242 -36.12 -1.83 -12.71
CA ALA A 242 -36.79 -3.00 -13.28
C ALA A 242 -38.11 -2.64 -14.01
N SER A 243 -38.86 -1.66 -13.48
CA SER A 243 -40.12 -1.19 -14.08
C SER A 243 -39.92 -0.48 -15.44
N LEU A 244 -38.72 0.06 -15.68
CA LEU A 244 -38.36 0.79 -16.89
C LEU A 244 -37.84 -0.12 -18.01
N VAL A 245 -37.64 -1.42 -17.76
CA VAL A 245 -37.31 -2.39 -18.81
C VAL A 245 -38.51 -2.54 -19.72
N THR A 246 -38.31 -2.39 -21.03
CA THR A 246 -39.39 -2.49 -22.04
C THR A 246 -39.31 -3.78 -22.84
N ASP A 247 -38.12 -4.38 -22.97
CA ASP A 247 -37.92 -5.62 -23.72
C ASP A 247 -38.51 -6.84 -22.99
N ALA A 248 -39.28 -7.65 -23.72
CA ALA A 248 -40.00 -8.78 -23.15
C ALA A 248 -39.07 -9.93 -22.72
N LYS A 249 -37.95 -10.15 -23.43
CA LYS A 249 -36.97 -11.19 -23.09
C LYS A 249 -36.18 -10.79 -21.85
N GLU A 250 -35.79 -9.52 -21.75
CA GLU A 250 -35.12 -8.99 -20.56
C GLU A 250 -36.00 -9.05 -19.32
N LYS A 251 -37.31 -8.77 -19.44
CA LYS A 251 -38.26 -8.93 -18.33
C LYS A 251 -38.35 -10.37 -17.81
N VAL A 252 -38.40 -11.35 -18.72
CA VAL A 252 -38.43 -12.77 -18.34
C VAL A 252 -37.13 -13.15 -17.64
N ALA A 253 -35.98 -12.77 -18.20
CA ALA A 253 -34.67 -13.01 -17.59
C ALA A 253 -34.55 -12.37 -16.20
N MET A 254 -35.04 -11.14 -16.01
CA MET A 254 -35.04 -10.47 -14.70
C MET A 254 -35.73 -11.28 -13.61
N VAL A 255 -36.88 -11.88 -13.92
CA VAL A 255 -37.69 -12.60 -12.95
C VAL A 255 -37.17 -14.02 -12.74
N GLU A 256 -36.85 -14.73 -13.82
CA GLU A 256 -36.52 -16.15 -13.77
C GLU A 256 -35.06 -16.41 -13.40
N GLU A 257 -34.13 -15.64 -13.96
CA GLU A 257 -32.69 -15.83 -13.75
C GLU A 257 -32.19 -15.01 -12.56
N TYR A 258 -32.69 -13.77 -12.44
CA TYR A 258 -32.24 -12.86 -11.40
C TYR A 258 -33.24 -12.72 -10.26
N GLY A 259 -34.47 -13.24 -10.31
CA GLY A 259 -35.42 -13.08 -9.19
C GLY A 259 -35.76 -11.62 -8.84
N ILE A 260 -35.54 -10.68 -9.76
CA ILE A 260 -35.90 -9.27 -9.62
C ILE A 260 -37.28 -9.08 -10.24
N ARG A 261 -38.28 -8.81 -9.41
CA ARG A 261 -39.62 -8.48 -9.89
C ARG A 261 -39.74 -6.98 -10.09
N PRO A 262 -40.24 -6.49 -11.24
CA PRO A 262 -40.56 -5.08 -11.38
C PRO A 262 -41.55 -4.66 -10.28
N GLY A 263 -41.39 -3.44 -9.78
CA GLY A 263 -42.36 -2.85 -8.86
C GLY A 263 -43.74 -2.72 -9.52
N PRO A 264 -44.80 -2.54 -8.71
CA PRO A 264 -46.13 -2.23 -9.24
C PRO A 264 -46.14 -0.96 -10.11
#